data_AF-Q1VPP6-F1
#
_entry.id   AF-Q1VPP6-F1
#
_cell.length_a   1.000
_cell.length_b   1.000
_cell.length_c   1.000
_cell.angle_alpha   90.00
_cell.angle_beta   90.00
_cell.angle_gamma   90.00
#
_symmetry.space_group_name_H-M   'P 1'
#
loop_
_entity.id
_entity.type
_entity.pdbx_description
1 polymer ?
#
loop_
_entity_poly.entity_id
_entity_poly.type
_entity_poly.pdbx_seq_one_letter_code
_entity_poly.pdbx_strand_id
1 'polypeptide(L)'
;MERLFLQHQIAKKEVAMSHLTKEQRYTISVMRKEGYNHRAIAESIDKDKSVISRELKRNKDQRSGEYRYELAVKKCRERHKTKPKQICFTNEIKTASERLLKLDYSPEQVVGILKKHQEPSVSVETLYQHIWNDKKHKGTLHKHLRHQGRRYRKRGAAKDSRGIIKDRVSIEKRPSKVELRDRFGDLEVDLIIGKNHNQAILTINDRSSGMLKMKKVPSKESKGVGLAIIDLLEDWKPYLKTITADNGKEFADHLVVAQELNIDYYFARPYHSWERGSNENLNGLIRQYLPKKTDFTKITDYQVKQIQEKLNLRPRKRFNYENPIFVMDQLLFNPEVAFMT
;
A
#
# COMPACT_ATOMS: atom_id res chain seq x y z
N MET A 1 -32.89 -29.01 18.73
CA MET A 1 -34.05 -28.16 19.12
C MET A 1 -33.59 -26.86 19.78
N GLU A 2 -32.79 -26.88 20.85
CA GLU A 2 -32.31 -25.66 21.53
C GLU A 2 -31.44 -24.72 20.66
N ARG A 3 -30.58 -25.26 19.79
CA ARG A 3 -29.73 -24.46 18.90
C ARG A 3 -30.52 -23.62 17.87
N LEU A 4 -31.61 -24.17 17.35
CA LEU A 4 -32.52 -23.49 16.43
C LEU A 4 -33.36 -22.42 17.16
N PHE A 5 -33.75 -22.70 18.40
CA PHE A 5 -34.47 -21.75 19.25
C PHE A 5 -33.59 -20.55 19.63
N LEU A 6 -32.31 -20.78 19.95
CA LEU A 6 -31.34 -19.72 20.22
C LEU A 6 -31.07 -18.86 18.98
N GLN A 7 -30.87 -19.47 17.81
CA GLN A 7 -30.69 -18.73 16.55
C GLN A 7 -31.91 -17.87 16.20
N HIS A 8 -33.12 -18.40 16.42
CA HIS A 8 -34.36 -17.66 16.19
C HIS A 8 -34.53 -16.50 17.18
N GLN A 9 -34.14 -16.67 18.44
CA GLN A 9 -34.13 -15.59 19.43
C GLN A 9 -33.07 -14.52 19.13
N ILE A 10 -31.88 -14.91 18.68
CA ILE A 10 -30.80 -13.97 18.29
C ILE A 10 -31.22 -13.16 17.06
N ALA A 11 -31.79 -13.80 16.03
CA ALA A 11 -32.30 -13.12 14.84
C ALA A 11 -33.45 -12.15 15.16
N LYS A 12 -34.40 -12.54 16.02
CA LYS A 12 -35.46 -11.62 16.52
C LYS A 12 -34.88 -10.43 17.29
N LYS A 13 -33.81 -10.66 18.07
CA LYS A 13 -33.14 -9.60 18.86
C LYS A 13 -32.39 -8.60 17.97
N GLU A 14 -31.74 -9.07 16.90
CA GLU A 14 -31.10 -8.20 15.89
C GLU A 14 -32.11 -7.36 15.10
N VAL A 15 -33.24 -7.96 14.69
CA VAL A 15 -34.33 -7.24 14.03
C VAL A 15 -34.94 -6.19 14.96
N ALA A 16 -35.14 -6.48 16.24
CA ALA A 16 -35.69 -5.53 17.23
C ALA A 16 -34.78 -4.31 17.51
N MET A 17 -33.46 -4.47 17.44
CA MET A 17 -32.45 -3.42 17.75
C MET A 17 -32.16 -2.46 16.58
N SER A 18 -32.63 -2.77 15.37
CA SER A 18 -32.47 -1.89 14.21
C SER A 18 -33.34 -0.63 14.32
N HIS A 19 -32.81 0.51 13.86
CA HIS A 19 -33.58 1.75 13.75
C HIS A 19 -34.81 1.54 12.86
N LEU A 20 -35.94 2.16 13.21
CA LEU A 20 -37.15 2.12 12.38
C LEU A 20 -36.83 2.56 10.94
N THR A 21 -37.32 1.82 9.95
CA THR A 21 -37.17 2.18 8.53
C THR A 21 -38.14 3.29 8.11
N LYS A 22 -38.12 3.70 6.83
CA LYS A 22 -39.10 4.66 6.31
C LYS A 22 -40.48 4.03 6.22
N GLU A 23 -40.54 2.78 5.77
CA GLU A 23 -41.73 1.96 5.58
C GLU A 23 -42.40 1.67 6.92
N GLN A 24 -41.63 1.28 7.93
CA GLN A 24 -42.14 1.07 9.29
C GLN A 24 -42.74 2.36 9.87
N ARG A 25 -42.11 3.53 9.62
CA ARG A 25 -42.67 4.83 10.06
C ARG A 25 -43.94 5.19 9.32
N TYR A 26 -44.06 4.81 8.05
CA TYR A 26 -45.30 4.96 7.28
C TYR A 26 -46.42 4.12 7.89
N THR A 27 -46.17 2.84 8.18
CA THR A 27 -47.12 1.95 8.85
C THR A 27 -47.58 2.50 10.21
N ILE A 28 -46.65 3.00 11.03
CA ILE A 28 -46.98 3.67 12.31
C ILE A 28 -47.92 4.87 12.07
N SER A 29 -47.67 5.66 11.03
CA SER A 29 -48.47 6.85 10.73
C SER A 29 -49.89 6.51 10.27
N VAL A 30 -50.06 5.45 9.48
CA VAL A 30 -51.38 4.99 9.00
C VAL A 30 -52.17 4.38 10.15
N MET A 31 -51.61 3.38 10.83
CA MET A 31 -52.31 2.70 11.93
C MET A 31 -52.62 3.63 13.10
N ARG A 32 -51.80 4.67 13.33
CA ARG A 32 -52.12 5.67 14.36
C ARG A 32 -53.32 6.54 13.98
N LYS A 33 -53.52 6.85 12.70
CA LYS A 33 -54.70 7.57 12.19
C LYS A 33 -55.97 6.72 12.29
N GLU A 34 -55.83 5.41 12.08
CA GLU A 34 -56.92 4.43 12.21
C GLU A 34 -57.24 4.07 13.68
N GLY A 35 -56.57 4.69 14.66
CA GLY A 35 -56.88 4.53 16.08
C GLY A 35 -56.28 3.30 16.76
N TYR A 36 -55.38 2.56 16.09
CA TYR A 36 -54.74 1.39 16.71
C TYR A 36 -53.90 1.77 17.93
N ASN A 37 -53.90 0.87 18.93
CA ASN A 37 -53.09 1.03 20.12
C ASN A 37 -51.61 0.71 19.85
N HIS A 38 -50.71 1.12 20.76
CA HIS A 38 -49.26 0.93 20.57
C HIS A 38 -48.82 -0.54 20.47
N ARG A 39 -49.60 -1.48 21.02
CA ARG A 39 -49.28 -2.92 20.99
C ARG A 39 -49.55 -3.50 19.60
N ALA A 40 -50.72 -3.19 19.03
CA ALA A 40 -51.06 -3.61 17.67
C ALA A 40 -50.10 -3.04 16.61
N ILE A 41 -49.69 -1.77 16.77
CA ILE A 41 -48.69 -1.15 15.89
C ILE A 41 -47.32 -1.81 16.03
N ALA A 42 -46.94 -2.20 17.25
CA ALA A 42 -45.68 -2.89 17.52
C ALA A 42 -45.65 -4.29 16.90
N GLU A 43 -46.73 -5.06 17.06
CA GLU A 43 -46.89 -6.39 16.50
C GLU A 43 -46.88 -6.35 14.96
N SER A 44 -47.48 -5.33 14.32
CA SER A 44 -47.54 -5.24 12.85
C SER A 44 -46.20 -4.94 12.17
N ILE A 45 -45.25 -4.32 12.87
CA ILE A 45 -43.91 -3.99 12.33
C ILE A 45 -42.78 -4.81 12.97
N ASP A 46 -43.11 -5.81 13.77
CA ASP A 46 -42.19 -6.67 14.53
C ASP A 46 -41.19 -5.85 15.38
N LYS A 47 -41.73 -4.96 16.22
CA LYS A 47 -40.96 -4.12 17.15
C LYS A 47 -41.56 -4.16 18.54
N ASP A 48 -40.74 -3.86 19.55
CA ASP A 48 -41.23 -3.73 20.90
C ASP A 48 -42.12 -2.47 21.09
N LYS A 49 -43.16 -2.56 21.91
CA LYS A 49 -44.09 -1.46 22.24
C LYS A 49 -43.36 -0.19 22.68
N SER A 50 -42.25 -0.32 23.40
CA SER A 50 -41.44 0.82 23.84
C SER A 50 -40.80 1.58 22.67
N VAL A 51 -40.50 0.92 21.55
CA VAL A 51 -39.99 1.55 20.33
C VAL A 51 -41.03 2.49 19.75
N ILE A 52 -42.28 2.04 19.62
CA ILE A 52 -43.41 2.84 19.14
C ILE A 52 -43.64 4.05 20.05
N SER A 53 -43.69 3.83 21.36
CA SER A 53 -43.89 4.90 22.34
C SER A 53 -42.79 5.97 22.23
N ARG A 54 -41.51 5.58 22.16
CA ARG A 54 -40.39 6.50 22.00
C ARG A 54 -40.43 7.23 20.66
N GLU A 55 -40.77 6.55 19.57
CA GLU A 55 -40.89 7.14 18.23
C GLU A 55 -41.98 8.23 18.19
N LEU A 56 -43.21 7.90 18.60
CA LEU A 56 -44.33 8.83 18.62
C LEU A 56 -44.04 10.04 19.52
N LYS A 57 -43.46 9.82 20.71
CA LYS A 57 -43.09 10.90 21.64
C LYS A 57 -42.04 11.84 21.04
N ARG A 58 -41.02 11.28 20.38
CA ARG A 58 -39.85 12.03 19.91
C ARG A 58 -40.07 12.71 18.55
N ASN A 59 -40.98 12.19 17.72
CA ASN A 59 -41.10 12.59 16.32
C ASN A 59 -42.45 13.20 15.92
N LYS A 60 -43.42 13.30 16.84
CA LYS A 60 -44.66 14.06 16.58
C LYS A 60 -44.40 15.54 16.30
N ASP A 61 -45.31 16.18 15.59
CA ASP A 61 -45.35 17.64 15.49
C ASP A 61 -45.66 18.23 16.88
N GLN A 62 -44.93 19.28 17.25
CA GLN A 62 -45.09 19.93 18.55
C GLN A 62 -46.29 20.89 18.56
N ARG A 63 -46.69 21.41 17.39
CA ARG A 63 -47.82 22.34 17.27
C ARG A 63 -49.15 21.60 17.22
N SER A 64 -49.27 20.65 16.29
CA SER A 64 -50.52 19.87 16.12
C SER A 64 -50.61 18.63 17.00
N GLY A 65 -49.49 18.16 17.58
CA GLY A 65 -49.43 16.88 18.29
C GLY A 65 -49.52 15.65 17.39
N GLU A 66 -49.73 15.82 16.08
CA GLU A 66 -49.91 14.75 15.11
C GLU A 66 -48.58 14.07 14.77
N TYR A 67 -48.62 12.76 14.57
CA TYR A 67 -47.48 12.01 14.05
C TYR A 67 -47.61 11.84 12.53
N ARG A 68 -46.64 12.35 11.78
CA ARG A 68 -46.53 12.19 10.32
C ARG A 68 -45.18 11.55 9.98
N TYR A 69 -45.19 10.49 9.18
CA TYR A 69 -43.97 9.71 8.89
C TYR A 69 -42.86 10.56 8.23
N GLU A 70 -43.21 11.49 7.33
CA GLU A 70 -42.25 12.38 6.65
C GLU A 70 -41.50 13.29 7.63
N LEU A 71 -42.25 13.87 8.56
CA LEU A 71 -41.70 14.70 9.64
C LEU A 71 -40.80 13.86 10.55
N ALA A 72 -41.22 12.64 10.88
CA ALA A 72 -40.45 11.73 11.71
C ALA A 72 -39.11 11.34 11.06
N VAL A 73 -39.11 11.03 9.76
CA VAL A 73 -37.89 10.77 8.98
C VAL A 73 -36.98 11.99 8.98
N LYS A 74 -37.52 13.20 8.74
CA LYS A 74 -36.74 14.44 8.75
C LYS A 74 -36.10 14.69 10.12
N LYS A 75 -36.88 14.65 11.21
CA LYS A 75 -36.40 14.83 12.59
C LYS A 75 -35.35 13.78 12.97
N CYS A 76 -35.51 12.54 12.53
CA CYS A 76 -34.53 11.49 12.74
C CYS A 76 -33.21 11.81 12.04
N ARG A 77 -33.25 12.15 10.74
CA ARG A 77 -32.05 12.53 9.97
C ARG A 77 -31.31 13.71 10.60
N GLU A 78 -32.02 14.75 11.02
CA GLU A 78 -31.40 15.91 11.69
C GLU A 78 -30.70 15.50 12.99
N ARG A 79 -31.33 14.68 13.84
CA ARG A 79 -30.65 14.17 15.03
C ARG A 79 -29.42 13.32 14.70
N HIS A 80 -29.46 12.50 13.65
CA HIS A 80 -28.29 11.72 13.23
C HIS A 80 -27.16 12.60 12.65
N LYS A 81 -27.51 13.77 12.11
CA LYS A 81 -26.57 14.78 11.63
C LYS A 81 -25.90 15.51 12.79
N THR A 82 -26.67 15.91 13.80
CA THR A 82 -26.21 16.76 14.92
C THR A 82 -25.77 16.00 16.17
N LYS A 83 -26.08 14.71 16.30
CA LYS A 83 -25.66 13.92 17.46
C LYS A 83 -24.13 14.00 17.62
N PRO A 84 -23.63 14.17 18.85
CA PRO A 84 -22.21 14.06 19.12
C PRO A 84 -21.68 12.73 18.56
N LYS A 85 -20.58 12.79 17.83
CA LYS A 85 -19.87 11.62 17.31
C LYS A 85 -18.46 11.68 17.87
N GLN A 86 -17.94 10.52 18.30
CA GLN A 86 -16.54 10.42 18.64
C GLN A 86 -15.69 10.76 17.40
N ILE A 87 -14.74 11.67 17.56
CA ILE A 87 -13.80 12.04 16.49
C ILE A 87 -12.52 11.25 16.74
N CYS A 88 -12.35 10.13 16.05
CA CYS A 88 -11.15 9.31 16.17
C CYS A 88 -9.98 9.84 15.33
N PHE A 89 -10.26 10.64 14.30
CA PHE A 89 -9.24 11.24 13.44
C PHE A 89 -9.06 12.72 13.79
N THR A 90 -8.31 12.97 14.86
CA THR A 90 -8.04 14.31 15.39
C THR A 90 -7.13 15.10 14.45
N ASN A 91 -7.04 16.42 14.65
CA ASN A 91 -6.15 17.30 13.87
C ASN A 91 -4.68 16.93 14.02
N GLU A 92 -4.29 16.42 15.19
CA GLU A 92 -2.94 15.92 15.47
C GLU A 92 -2.62 14.72 14.58
N ILE A 93 -3.46 13.67 14.61
CA ILE A 93 -3.27 12.47 13.78
C ILE A 93 -3.29 12.82 12.30
N LYS A 94 -4.15 13.76 11.89
CA LYS A 94 -4.23 14.25 10.52
C LYS A 94 -2.92 14.93 10.09
N THR A 95 -2.40 15.83 10.90
CA THR A 95 -1.14 16.54 10.63
C THR A 95 0.03 15.56 10.53
N ALA A 96 0.14 14.63 11.48
CA ALA A 96 1.17 13.59 11.48
C ALA A 96 1.09 12.69 10.24
N SER A 97 -0.13 12.25 9.90
CA SER A 97 -0.38 11.42 8.72
C SER A 97 -0.04 12.14 7.42
N GLU A 98 -0.46 13.40 7.27
CA GLU A 98 -0.19 14.21 6.07
C GLU A 98 1.28 14.54 5.90
N ARG A 99 2.03 14.76 6.99
CA ARG A 99 3.49 14.91 6.96
C ARG A 99 4.15 13.68 6.34
N LEU A 100 3.80 12.48 6.81
CA LEU A 100 4.37 11.23 6.29
C LEU A 100 3.89 10.92 4.85
N LEU A 101 2.63 11.24 4.52
CA LEU A 101 2.15 11.15 3.14
C LEU A 101 2.96 12.05 2.20
N LYS A 102 3.33 13.26 2.61
CA LYS A 102 4.16 14.17 1.79
C LYS A 102 5.59 13.68 1.58
N LEU A 103 6.05 12.71 2.38
CA LEU A 103 7.27 11.93 2.13
C LEU A 103 7.03 10.75 1.16
N ASP A 104 5.87 10.73 0.51
CA ASP A 104 5.42 9.71 -0.44
C ASP A 104 5.19 8.33 0.16
N TYR A 105 5.00 8.25 1.48
CA TYR A 105 4.68 7.00 2.16
C TYR A 105 3.26 6.57 1.82
N SER A 106 3.06 5.26 1.67
CA SER A 106 1.71 4.70 1.48
C SER A 106 0.92 4.78 2.80
N PRO A 107 -0.42 4.79 2.77
CA PRO A 107 -1.24 4.80 3.99
C PRO A 107 -0.90 3.67 4.96
N GLU A 108 -0.54 2.49 4.45
CA GLU A 108 -0.07 1.37 5.27
C GLU A 108 1.27 1.64 5.95
N GLN A 109 2.22 2.28 5.24
CA GLN A 109 3.50 2.71 5.82
C GLN A 109 3.31 3.79 6.88
N VAL A 110 2.43 4.76 6.63
CA VAL A 110 2.09 5.84 7.57
C VAL A 110 1.55 5.25 8.87
N VAL A 111 0.50 4.42 8.79
CA VAL A 111 -0.10 3.80 9.97
C VAL A 111 0.89 2.87 10.68
N GLY A 112 1.69 2.12 9.93
CA GLY A 112 2.71 1.23 10.49
C GLY A 112 3.78 1.96 11.30
N ILE A 113 4.32 3.06 10.78
CA ILE A 113 5.29 3.92 11.47
C ILE A 113 4.69 4.53 12.73
N LEU A 114 3.48 5.11 12.64
CA LEU A 114 2.84 5.71 13.80
C LEU A 114 2.63 4.67 14.91
N LYS A 115 2.12 3.49 14.57
CA LYS A 115 1.94 2.40 15.55
C LYS A 115 3.25 1.94 16.17
N LYS A 116 4.31 1.83 15.37
CA LYS A 116 5.64 1.42 15.83
C LYS A 116 6.22 2.39 16.85
N HIS A 117 6.05 3.69 16.63
CA HIS A 117 6.48 4.74 17.56
C HIS A 117 5.46 4.99 18.69
N GLN A 118 4.42 4.16 18.80
CA GLN A 118 3.34 4.32 19.79
C GLN A 118 2.63 5.69 19.68
N GLU A 119 2.65 6.28 18.49
CA GLU A 119 1.95 7.53 18.19
C GLU A 119 0.47 7.26 17.85
N PRO A 120 -0.45 8.17 18.21
CA PRO A 120 -1.85 8.07 17.84
C PRO A 120 -2.04 7.90 16.33
N SER A 121 -2.84 6.91 15.94
CA SER A 121 -3.08 6.59 14.52
C SER A 121 -4.51 6.16 14.27
N VAL A 122 -4.91 6.20 12.99
CA VAL A 122 -6.20 5.68 12.51
C VAL A 122 -5.99 4.41 11.70
N SER A 123 -7.10 3.73 11.37
CA SER A 123 -7.05 2.62 10.42
C SER A 123 -6.55 3.08 9.04
N VAL A 124 -5.93 2.17 8.30
CA VAL A 124 -5.47 2.44 6.93
C VAL A 124 -6.63 2.90 6.03
N GLU A 125 -7.82 2.30 6.22
CA GLU A 125 -9.03 2.67 5.48
C GLU A 125 -9.50 4.09 5.80
N THR A 126 -9.47 4.50 7.07
CA THR A 126 -9.79 5.88 7.47
C THR A 126 -8.84 6.88 6.79
N LEU A 127 -7.56 6.56 6.70
CA LEU A 127 -6.58 7.39 6.01
C LEU A 127 -6.83 7.45 4.49
N TYR A 128 -7.22 6.33 3.86
CA TYR A 128 -7.65 6.36 2.46
C TYR A 128 -8.89 7.24 2.25
N GLN A 129 -9.91 7.11 3.10
CA GLN A 129 -11.12 7.94 3.05
C GLN A 129 -10.77 9.43 3.16
N HIS A 130 -9.84 9.78 4.03
CA HIS A 130 -9.32 11.15 4.14
C HIS A 130 -8.67 11.63 2.83
N ILE A 131 -7.77 10.85 2.25
CA ILE A 131 -7.08 11.21 0.99
C ILE A 131 -8.10 11.38 -0.16
N TRP A 132 -9.10 10.52 -0.24
CA TRP A 132 -10.14 10.64 -1.26
C TRP A 132 -11.08 11.82 -1.02
N ASN A 133 -11.39 12.11 0.23
CA ASN A 133 -12.14 13.30 0.59
C ASN A 133 -11.36 14.58 0.26
N ASP A 134 -10.06 14.64 0.57
CA ASP A 134 -9.15 15.72 0.18
C ASP A 134 -9.16 15.91 -1.35
N LYS A 135 -8.99 14.84 -2.12
CA LYS A 135 -9.07 14.87 -3.58
C LYS A 135 -10.42 15.41 -4.08
N LYS A 136 -11.54 15.00 -3.46
CA LYS A 136 -12.88 15.50 -3.81
C LYS A 136 -12.99 17.02 -3.61
N HIS A 137 -12.26 17.56 -2.64
CA HIS A 137 -12.14 19.00 -2.37
C HIS A 137 -10.94 19.65 -3.08
N LYS A 138 -10.46 19.06 -4.19
CA LYS A 138 -9.34 19.55 -5.02
C LYS A 138 -7.97 19.58 -4.32
N GLY A 139 -7.83 18.88 -3.20
CA GLY A 139 -6.54 18.69 -2.54
C GLY A 139 -5.60 17.75 -3.28
N THR A 140 -4.35 17.71 -2.82
CA THR A 140 -3.22 17.08 -3.53
C THR A 140 -2.70 15.82 -2.86
N LEU A 141 -3.27 15.37 -1.73
CA LEU A 141 -2.73 14.22 -0.97
C LEU A 141 -2.64 12.95 -1.81
N HIS A 142 -3.61 12.74 -2.70
CA HIS A 142 -3.62 11.58 -3.59
C HIS A 142 -2.43 11.53 -4.56
N LYS A 143 -1.75 12.65 -4.85
CA LYS A 143 -0.58 12.70 -5.76
C LYS A 143 0.64 12.01 -5.15
N HIS A 144 0.70 11.94 -3.83
CA HIS A 144 1.75 11.25 -3.06
C HIS A 144 1.56 9.72 -2.99
N LEU A 145 0.43 9.21 -3.48
CA LEU A 145 0.22 7.77 -3.60
C LEU A 145 0.91 7.24 -4.86
N ARG A 146 1.57 6.07 -4.74
CA ARG A 146 2.25 5.36 -5.83
C ARG A 146 1.45 5.26 -7.13
N HIS A 147 0.13 5.04 -7.03
CA HIS A 147 -0.74 4.91 -8.19
C HIS A 147 -1.65 6.12 -8.44
N GLN A 148 -1.62 7.13 -7.57
CA GLN A 148 -2.45 8.34 -7.66
C GLN A 148 -3.96 8.07 -7.86
N GLY A 149 -4.45 6.89 -7.42
CA GLY A 149 -5.82 6.43 -7.61
C GLY A 149 -6.13 5.71 -8.92
N ARG A 150 -5.12 5.40 -9.74
CA ARG A 150 -5.28 4.55 -10.93
C ARG A 150 -5.35 3.09 -10.49
N ARG A 151 -6.38 2.37 -10.97
CA ARG A 151 -6.47 0.92 -10.79
C ARG A 151 -5.34 0.23 -11.55
N TYR A 152 -4.77 -0.81 -10.94
CA TYR A 152 -3.81 -1.68 -11.60
C TYR A 152 -4.49 -2.34 -12.81
N ARG A 153 -3.98 -2.10 -14.02
CA ARG A 153 -4.35 -2.89 -15.20
C ARG A 153 -3.48 -4.14 -15.22
N LYS A 154 -4.10 -5.33 -15.18
CA LYS A 154 -3.41 -6.58 -15.48
C LYS A 154 -2.79 -6.45 -16.87
N ARG A 155 -1.51 -6.77 -17.01
CA ARG A 155 -0.84 -6.86 -18.31
C ARG A 155 -0.97 -8.30 -18.81
N GLY A 156 -1.27 -8.46 -20.09
CA GLY A 156 -1.03 -9.72 -20.77
C GLY A 156 0.48 -9.96 -20.90
N ALA A 157 0.88 -11.23 -20.91
CA ALA A 157 2.25 -11.63 -21.16
C ALA A 157 2.61 -11.31 -22.63
N ALA A 158 3.39 -10.26 -22.85
CA ALA A 158 4.02 -10.03 -24.14
C ALA A 158 5.25 -10.95 -24.23
N LYS A 159 5.30 -11.75 -25.30
CA LYS A 159 6.39 -12.68 -25.58
C LYS A 159 7.58 -11.91 -26.14
N ASP A 160 8.74 -12.10 -25.52
CA ASP A 160 9.99 -11.57 -26.02
C ASP A 160 10.94 -12.74 -26.31
N SER A 161 11.59 -12.70 -27.47
CA SER A 161 12.53 -13.70 -27.96
C SER A 161 13.87 -13.00 -28.17
N ARG A 162 14.57 -12.72 -27.06
CA ARG A 162 15.92 -12.14 -27.10
C ARG A 162 16.97 -13.22 -26.89
N GLY A 163 18.02 -13.17 -27.73
CA GLY A 163 19.08 -14.18 -27.85
C GLY A 163 19.94 -14.40 -26.60
N ILE A 164 20.84 -15.38 -26.68
CA ILE A 164 21.55 -15.98 -25.54
C ILE A 164 22.83 -15.19 -25.21
N ILE A 165 23.07 -14.91 -23.93
CA ILE A 165 24.34 -14.34 -23.40
C ILE A 165 25.38 -15.47 -23.33
N LYS A 166 26.58 -15.22 -23.84
CA LYS A 166 27.71 -16.18 -23.82
C LYS A 166 28.22 -16.35 -22.38
N ASP A 167 28.60 -17.57 -22.01
CA ASP A 167 29.24 -17.93 -20.73
C ASP A 167 28.43 -17.64 -19.45
N ARG A 168 27.10 -17.47 -19.58
CA ARG A 168 26.21 -17.20 -18.44
C ARG A 168 26.14 -18.38 -17.46
N VAL A 169 26.12 -18.05 -16.17
CA VAL A 169 25.78 -19.01 -15.11
C VAL A 169 24.29 -18.91 -14.78
N SER A 170 23.56 -20.02 -14.91
CA SER A 170 22.13 -20.09 -14.58
C SER A 170 21.89 -19.86 -13.08
N ILE A 171 20.78 -19.20 -12.74
CA ILE A 171 20.30 -19.04 -11.36
C ILE A 171 20.12 -20.35 -10.61
N GLU A 172 19.96 -21.48 -11.31
CA GLU A 172 19.91 -22.82 -10.71
C GLU A 172 21.19 -23.21 -9.97
N LYS A 173 22.32 -22.66 -10.39
CA LYS A 173 23.62 -22.89 -9.74
C LYS A 173 23.84 -21.96 -8.56
N ARG A 174 22.91 -21.04 -8.28
CA ARG A 174 23.03 -20.09 -7.18
C ARG A 174 22.87 -20.83 -5.83
N PRO A 175 23.73 -20.55 -4.83
CA PRO A 175 23.60 -21.16 -3.52
C PRO A 175 22.22 -20.91 -2.90
N SER A 176 21.63 -21.95 -2.29
CA SER A 176 20.30 -21.87 -1.65
C SER A 176 20.24 -20.82 -0.53
N LYS A 177 21.37 -20.51 0.12
CA LYS A 177 21.48 -19.45 1.14
C LYS A 177 21.00 -18.08 0.62
N VAL A 178 21.13 -17.80 -0.68
CA VAL A 178 20.66 -16.53 -1.27
C VAL A 178 19.13 -16.38 -1.22
N GLU A 179 18.38 -17.48 -1.14
CA GLU A 179 16.92 -17.44 -0.99
C GLU A 179 16.48 -17.11 0.44
N LEU A 180 17.33 -17.35 1.44
CA LEU A 180 17.02 -17.05 2.85
C LEU A 180 16.93 -15.55 3.11
N ARG A 181 17.62 -14.73 2.30
CA ARG A 181 17.67 -13.26 2.44
C ARG A 181 18.11 -12.81 3.84
N ASP A 182 19.08 -13.51 4.41
CA ASP A 182 19.57 -13.35 5.78
C ASP A 182 20.91 -12.60 5.89
N ARG A 183 21.54 -12.27 4.76
CA ARG A 183 22.83 -11.56 4.69
C ARG A 183 22.81 -10.44 3.67
N PHE A 184 23.63 -9.44 3.92
CA PHE A 184 23.92 -8.39 2.95
C PHE A 184 24.87 -8.90 1.85
N GLY A 185 24.76 -8.33 0.65
CA GLY A 185 25.70 -8.55 -0.46
C GLY A 185 25.20 -9.51 -1.54
N ASP A 186 23.95 -9.98 -1.45
CA ASP A 186 23.28 -10.71 -2.51
C ASP A 186 22.38 -9.74 -3.29
N LEU A 187 22.91 -9.26 -4.42
CA LEU A 187 22.36 -8.15 -5.17
C LEU A 187 21.56 -8.61 -6.38
N GLU A 188 20.52 -7.86 -6.74
CA GLU A 188 19.85 -7.93 -8.04
C GLU A 188 20.11 -6.64 -8.82
N VAL A 189 20.44 -6.77 -10.11
CA VAL A 189 20.66 -5.63 -11.01
C VAL A 189 19.56 -5.54 -12.05
N ASP A 190 19.15 -4.33 -12.39
CA ASP A 190 18.18 -4.07 -13.45
C ASP A 190 18.47 -2.76 -14.18
N LEU A 191 17.92 -2.67 -15.39
CA LEU A 191 18.05 -1.48 -16.22
C LEU A 191 16.68 -0.89 -16.55
N ILE A 192 16.41 0.29 -16.01
CA ILE A 192 15.21 1.05 -16.33
C ILE A 192 15.48 1.91 -17.56
N ILE A 193 14.80 1.63 -18.67
CA ILE A 193 14.99 2.37 -19.92
C ILE A 193 14.12 3.64 -19.95
N GLY A 194 14.71 4.75 -20.43
CA GLY A 194 14.06 6.04 -20.66
C GLY A 194 13.15 6.08 -21.89
N LYS A 195 12.54 7.24 -22.14
CA LYS A 195 11.73 7.48 -23.35
C LYS A 195 12.58 7.25 -24.62
N ASN A 196 11.98 6.65 -25.64
CA ASN A 196 12.62 6.39 -26.94
C ASN A 196 13.93 5.59 -26.86
N HIS A 197 14.14 4.81 -25.78
CA HIS A 197 15.40 4.11 -25.51
C HIS A 197 16.63 5.02 -25.33
N ASN A 198 16.41 6.32 -25.09
CA ASN A 198 17.48 7.26 -24.76
C ASN A 198 17.80 7.23 -23.27
N GLN A 199 19.04 6.89 -22.97
CA GLN A 199 19.58 6.70 -21.62
C GLN A 199 18.84 5.63 -20.82
N ALA A 200 19.48 5.22 -19.73
CA ALA A 200 18.88 4.30 -18.79
C ALA A 200 19.31 4.63 -17.37
N ILE A 201 18.62 4.01 -16.42
CA ILE A 201 18.98 4.07 -15.01
C ILE A 201 19.27 2.64 -14.58
N LEU A 202 20.53 2.41 -14.25
CA LEU A 202 20.97 1.20 -13.58
C LEU A 202 20.45 1.24 -12.15
N THR A 203 19.86 0.13 -11.71
CA THR A 203 19.40 -0.07 -10.34
C THR A 203 20.03 -1.34 -9.78
N ILE A 204 20.59 -1.24 -8.59
CA ILE A 204 21.20 -2.36 -7.87
C ILE A 204 20.52 -2.45 -6.52
N ASN A 205 20.00 -3.62 -6.18
CA ASN A 205 19.17 -3.83 -5.00
C ASN A 205 19.69 -5.00 -4.18
N ASP A 206 19.98 -4.76 -2.92
CA ASP A 206 20.30 -5.86 -1.99
C ASP A 206 19.03 -6.62 -1.60
N ARG A 207 19.03 -7.95 -1.77
CA ARG A 207 17.83 -8.78 -1.56
C ARG A 207 17.38 -8.81 -0.10
N SER A 208 18.33 -8.78 0.83
CA SER A 208 18.07 -8.87 2.28
C SER A 208 17.62 -7.54 2.87
N SER A 209 18.43 -6.49 2.78
CA SER A 209 18.15 -5.14 3.30
C SER A 209 17.20 -4.32 2.44
N GLY A 210 17.08 -4.62 1.14
CA GLY A 210 16.36 -3.76 0.19
C GLY A 210 17.06 -2.43 -0.09
N MET A 211 18.34 -2.31 0.25
CA MET A 211 19.14 -1.12 -0.01
C MET A 211 19.33 -0.96 -1.52
N LEU A 212 19.04 0.24 -2.02
CA LEU A 212 19.08 0.57 -3.44
C LEU A 212 20.26 1.48 -3.75
N LYS A 213 20.98 1.15 -4.82
CA LYS A 213 21.88 2.06 -5.53
C LYS A 213 21.37 2.32 -6.94
N MET A 214 21.48 3.55 -7.40
CA MET A 214 21.03 4.01 -8.70
C MET A 214 22.09 4.85 -9.39
N LYS A 215 22.27 4.64 -10.69
CA LYS A 215 23.11 5.49 -11.52
C LYS A 215 22.50 5.68 -12.89
N LYS A 216 22.52 6.91 -13.39
CA LYS A 216 22.14 7.19 -14.77
C LYS A 216 23.27 6.76 -15.69
N VAL A 217 22.93 6.04 -16.76
CA VAL A 217 23.87 5.61 -17.79
C VAL A 217 23.47 6.17 -19.15
N PRO A 218 24.45 6.57 -19.98
CA PRO A 218 24.18 7.23 -21.26
C PRO A 218 23.53 6.29 -22.28
N SER A 219 23.83 4.99 -22.21
CA SER A 219 23.31 3.96 -23.10
C SER A 219 23.10 2.65 -22.33
N LYS A 220 22.45 1.68 -22.99
CA LYS A 220 22.30 0.30 -22.52
C LYS A 220 23.46 -0.62 -22.94
N GLU A 221 24.59 -0.03 -23.34
CA GLU A 221 25.75 -0.77 -23.79
C GLU A 221 26.39 -1.51 -22.62
N SER A 222 26.66 -2.80 -22.84
CA SER A 222 27.20 -3.74 -21.84
C SER A 222 28.40 -3.18 -21.08
N LYS A 223 29.40 -2.64 -21.79
CA LYS A 223 30.62 -2.09 -21.21
C LYS A 223 30.37 -0.89 -20.30
N GLY A 224 29.53 0.05 -20.77
CA GLY A 224 29.15 1.22 -19.98
C GLY A 224 28.37 0.85 -18.73
N VAL A 225 27.47 -0.14 -18.84
CA VAL A 225 26.71 -0.67 -17.70
C VAL A 225 27.61 -1.41 -16.71
N GLY A 226 28.53 -2.25 -17.18
CA GLY A 226 29.48 -2.98 -16.34
C GLY A 226 30.38 -2.05 -15.51
N LEU A 227 30.99 -1.05 -16.15
CA LEU A 227 31.78 -0.03 -15.45
C LEU A 227 30.95 0.75 -14.42
N ALA A 228 29.68 1.05 -14.75
CA ALA A 228 28.79 1.71 -13.80
C ALA A 228 28.42 0.82 -12.60
N ILE A 229 28.34 -0.51 -12.77
CA ILE A 229 28.13 -1.45 -11.67
C ILE A 229 29.33 -1.47 -10.74
N ILE A 230 30.55 -1.57 -11.30
CA ILE A 230 31.80 -1.61 -10.51
C ILE A 230 31.93 -0.33 -9.69
N ASP A 231 31.80 0.84 -10.32
CA ASP A 231 31.88 2.15 -9.65
C ASP A 231 30.84 2.30 -8.53
N LEU A 232 29.60 1.86 -8.74
CA LEU A 232 28.56 1.93 -7.71
C LEU A 232 28.83 1.02 -6.52
N LEU A 233 29.56 -0.07 -6.70
CA LEU A 233 29.73 -1.12 -5.71
C LEU A 233 31.11 -1.13 -5.04
N GLU A 234 32.00 -0.22 -5.42
CA GLU A 234 33.36 -0.15 -4.91
C GLU A 234 33.41 -0.06 -3.37
N ASP A 235 32.57 0.78 -2.76
CA ASP A 235 32.42 0.93 -1.31
C ASP A 235 31.80 -0.30 -0.62
N TRP A 236 31.14 -1.19 -1.37
CA TRP A 236 30.52 -2.40 -0.84
C TRP A 236 31.35 -3.65 -1.07
N LYS A 237 32.46 -3.56 -1.83
CA LYS A 237 33.29 -4.68 -2.30
C LYS A 237 33.59 -5.75 -1.23
N PRO A 238 33.97 -5.41 0.03
CA PRO A 238 34.25 -6.42 1.07
C PRO A 238 33.03 -7.27 1.47
N TYR A 239 31.82 -6.73 1.29
CA TYR A 239 30.57 -7.33 1.74
C TYR A 239 29.82 -8.08 0.65
N LEU A 240 30.19 -7.87 -0.63
CA LEU A 240 29.51 -8.50 -1.75
C LEU A 240 29.66 -10.02 -1.73
N LYS A 241 28.64 -10.71 -2.26
CA LYS A 241 28.59 -12.16 -2.39
C LYS A 241 28.18 -12.56 -3.80
N THR A 242 27.01 -12.09 -4.24
CA THR A 242 26.46 -12.48 -5.54
C THR A 242 25.79 -11.30 -6.24
N ILE A 243 25.80 -11.29 -7.57
CA ILE A 243 24.90 -10.46 -8.39
C ILE A 243 24.00 -11.38 -9.20
N THR A 244 22.72 -11.01 -9.32
CA THR A 244 21.76 -11.66 -10.22
C THR A 244 21.18 -10.66 -11.20
N ALA A 245 21.31 -10.93 -12.50
CA ALA A 245 20.75 -10.13 -13.59
C ALA A 245 19.69 -10.92 -14.38
N ASP A 246 19.02 -10.26 -15.33
CA ASP A 246 18.17 -10.91 -16.32
C ASP A 246 19.01 -11.22 -17.56
N ASN A 247 18.43 -11.94 -18.51
CA ASN A 247 19.11 -12.24 -19.77
C ASN A 247 19.17 -11.02 -20.74
N GLY A 248 19.21 -9.81 -20.21
CA GLY A 248 19.43 -8.59 -20.97
C GLY A 248 20.86 -8.52 -21.52
N LYS A 249 21.01 -8.13 -22.79
CA LYS A 249 22.33 -7.95 -23.42
C LYS A 249 23.13 -6.81 -22.78
N GLU A 250 22.46 -5.91 -22.09
CA GLU A 250 23.06 -4.87 -21.26
C GLU A 250 23.93 -5.41 -20.12
N PHE A 251 23.83 -6.70 -19.77
CA PHE A 251 24.63 -7.37 -18.74
C PHE A 251 25.64 -8.37 -19.31
N ALA A 252 25.99 -8.26 -20.60
CA ALA A 252 26.89 -9.22 -21.24
C ALA A 252 28.33 -9.21 -20.67
N ASP A 253 28.80 -8.08 -20.12
CA ASP A 253 30.14 -7.90 -19.52
C ASP A 253 30.20 -8.39 -18.06
N HIS A 254 29.26 -9.23 -17.65
CA HIS A 254 29.18 -9.81 -16.31
C HIS A 254 30.47 -10.49 -15.84
N LEU A 255 31.26 -11.09 -16.72
CA LEU A 255 32.55 -11.71 -16.36
C LEU A 255 33.55 -10.68 -15.84
N VAL A 256 33.64 -9.51 -16.49
CA VAL A 256 34.52 -8.41 -16.05
C VAL A 256 34.05 -7.90 -14.69
N VAL A 257 32.74 -7.70 -14.53
CA VAL A 257 32.16 -7.27 -13.26
C VAL A 257 32.42 -8.29 -12.14
N ALA A 258 32.23 -9.58 -12.41
CA ALA A 258 32.46 -10.67 -11.47
C ALA A 258 33.93 -10.73 -11.02
N GLN A 259 34.86 -10.56 -11.96
CA GLN A 259 36.29 -10.55 -11.69
C GLN A 259 36.71 -9.34 -10.87
N GLU A 260 36.33 -8.12 -11.27
CA GLU A 260 36.73 -6.88 -10.60
C GLU A 260 36.18 -6.77 -9.18
N LEU A 261 34.94 -7.24 -8.97
CA LEU A 261 34.29 -7.24 -7.65
C LEU A 261 34.57 -8.50 -6.83
N ASN A 262 35.20 -9.53 -7.42
CA ASN A 262 35.45 -10.84 -6.83
C ASN A 262 34.17 -11.50 -6.26
N ILE A 263 33.16 -11.65 -7.13
CA ILE A 263 31.82 -12.17 -6.78
C ILE A 263 31.34 -13.20 -7.78
N ASP A 264 30.36 -14.00 -7.38
CA ASP A 264 29.62 -14.83 -8.32
C ASP A 264 28.54 -14.01 -9.03
N TYR A 265 28.32 -14.30 -10.32
CA TYR A 265 27.33 -13.62 -11.14
C TYR A 265 26.38 -14.63 -11.79
N TYR A 266 25.08 -14.45 -11.57
CA TYR A 266 24.03 -15.36 -12.02
C TYR A 266 23.00 -14.68 -12.91
N PHE A 267 22.34 -15.46 -13.76
CA PHE A 267 21.27 -15.00 -14.65
C PHE A 267 19.96 -15.74 -14.38
N ALA A 268 18.89 -14.98 -14.19
CA ALA A 268 17.53 -15.52 -14.07
C ALA A 268 17.13 -16.33 -15.31
N ARG A 269 16.20 -17.26 -15.16
CA ARG A 269 15.74 -18.05 -16.30
C ARG A 269 14.90 -17.17 -17.24
N PRO A 270 14.96 -17.39 -18.56
CA PRO A 270 14.00 -16.79 -19.48
C PRO A 270 12.57 -17.14 -19.06
N TYR A 271 11.65 -16.18 -19.07
CA TYR A 271 10.22 -16.36 -18.73
C TYR A 271 9.88 -16.61 -17.25
N HIS A 272 10.86 -16.50 -16.32
CA HIS A 272 10.65 -16.65 -14.87
C HIS A 272 10.83 -15.32 -14.12
N SER A 273 10.04 -14.29 -14.46
CA SER A 273 10.21 -12.94 -13.88
C SER A 273 10.05 -12.89 -12.36
N TRP A 274 9.34 -13.86 -11.76
CA TRP A 274 9.14 -13.96 -10.31
C TRP A 274 10.43 -14.30 -9.54
N GLU A 275 11.45 -14.87 -10.18
CA GLU A 275 12.77 -15.15 -9.57
C GLU A 275 13.49 -13.85 -9.13
N ARG A 276 13.04 -12.70 -9.65
CA ARG A 276 13.51 -11.35 -9.36
C ARG A 276 12.41 -10.46 -8.76
N GLY A 277 11.54 -11.03 -7.92
CA GLY A 277 10.43 -10.30 -7.31
C GLY A 277 10.84 -9.05 -6.51
N SER A 278 12.09 -8.97 -6.05
CA SER A 278 12.63 -7.78 -5.37
C SER A 278 12.77 -6.59 -6.34
N ASN A 279 13.36 -6.80 -7.52
CA ASN A 279 13.44 -5.79 -8.57
C ASN A 279 12.07 -5.33 -9.08
N GLU A 280 11.09 -6.22 -9.25
CA GLU A 280 9.75 -5.81 -9.69
C GLU A 280 9.08 -4.83 -8.72
N ASN A 281 9.18 -5.11 -7.41
CA ASN A 281 8.64 -4.22 -6.39
C ASN A 281 9.38 -2.88 -6.37
N LEU A 282 10.72 -2.93 -6.37
CA LEU A 282 11.58 -1.76 -6.32
C LEU A 282 11.39 -0.84 -7.53
N ASN A 283 11.39 -1.41 -8.73
CA ASN A 283 11.10 -0.68 -9.96
C ASN A 283 9.79 0.05 -9.86
N GLY A 284 8.74 -0.60 -9.35
CA GLY A 284 7.47 0.06 -9.22
C GLY A 284 7.42 1.15 -8.14
N LEU A 285 8.36 1.18 -7.18
CA LEU A 285 8.58 2.33 -6.29
C LEU A 285 9.33 3.45 -7.02
N ILE A 286 10.37 3.12 -7.78
CA ILE A 286 11.10 4.09 -8.62
C ILE A 286 10.15 4.76 -9.62
N ARG A 287 9.19 4.01 -10.18
CA ARG A 287 8.17 4.54 -11.10
C ARG A 287 7.22 5.57 -10.48
N GLN A 288 7.21 5.75 -9.16
CA GLN A 288 6.52 6.85 -8.50
C GLN A 288 7.20 8.20 -8.82
N TYR A 289 8.53 8.21 -8.94
CA TYR A 289 9.34 9.39 -9.24
C TYR A 289 9.71 9.49 -10.72
N LEU A 290 9.88 8.35 -11.38
CA LEU A 290 10.27 8.23 -12.77
C LEU A 290 9.23 7.42 -13.55
N PRO A 291 8.06 8.03 -13.85
CA PRO A 291 7.00 7.37 -14.60
C PRO A 291 7.48 6.71 -15.91
N LYS A 292 6.65 5.82 -16.45
CA LYS A 292 6.96 5.24 -17.76
C LYS A 292 7.02 6.36 -18.81
N LYS A 293 7.96 6.23 -19.75
CA LYS A 293 8.22 7.21 -20.82
C LYS A 293 8.73 8.56 -20.33
N THR A 294 9.25 8.65 -19.09
CA THR A 294 10.06 9.81 -18.67
C THR A 294 11.30 9.91 -19.54
N ASP A 295 11.60 11.12 -19.98
CA ASP A 295 12.82 11.44 -20.71
C ASP A 295 13.96 11.65 -19.72
N PHE A 296 14.91 10.71 -19.69
CA PHE A 296 16.01 10.71 -18.72
C PHE A 296 17.10 11.71 -19.05
N THR A 297 17.11 12.27 -20.27
CA THR A 297 18.04 13.36 -20.64
C THR A 297 17.83 14.60 -19.78
N LYS A 298 16.60 14.80 -19.29
CA LYS A 298 16.20 15.92 -18.43
C LYS A 298 16.41 15.65 -16.94
N ILE A 299 16.82 14.45 -16.57
CA ILE A 299 17.02 14.04 -15.18
C ILE A 299 18.50 14.18 -14.83
N THR A 300 18.80 14.91 -13.76
CA THR A 300 20.19 15.08 -13.30
C THR A 300 20.62 13.94 -12.37
N ASP A 301 21.92 13.70 -12.24
CA ASP A 301 22.43 12.70 -11.29
C ASP A 301 22.09 13.05 -9.84
N TYR A 302 22.03 14.34 -9.52
CA TYR A 302 21.52 14.83 -8.24
C TYR A 302 20.07 14.39 -7.98
N GLN A 303 19.17 14.51 -8.97
CA GLN A 303 17.80 14.04 -8.83
C GLN A 303 17.74 12.52 -8.64
N VAL A 304 18.58 11.76 -9.33
CA VAL A 304 18.67 10.30 -9.15
C VAL A 304 19.09 9.96 -7.73
N LYS A 305 20.12 10.64 -7.19
CA LYS A 305 20.58 10.46 -5.81
C LYS A 305 19.50 10.82 -4.78
N GLN A 306 18.77 11.91 -4.98
CA GLN A 306 17.64 12.30 -4.12
C GLN A 306 16.52 11.25 -4.11
N ILE A 307 16.23 10.62 -5.26
CA ILE A 307 15.25 9.53 -5.34
C ILE A 307 15.76 8.29 -4.60
N GLN A 308 17.04 7.95 -4.78
CA GLN A 308 17.69 6.85 -4.06
C GLN A 308 17.60 7.03 -2.54
N GLU A 309 18.00 8.20 -2.02
CA GLU A 309 17.95 8.52 -0.59
C GLU A 309 16.53 8.41 -0.04
N LYS A 310 15.54 8.99 -0.73
CA LYS A 310 14.13 8.87 -0.34
C LYS A 310 13.66 7.42 -0.27
N LEU A 311 14.05 6.58 -1.23
CA LEU A 311 13.66 5.17 -1.26
C LEU A 311 14.37 4.35 -0.19
N ASN A 312 15.61 4.69 0.16
CA ASN A 312 16.37 4.03 1.21
C ASN A 312 15.98 4.46 2.62
N LEU A 313 15.40 5.66 2.78
CA LEU A 313 14.76 6.12 4.02
C LEU A 313 13.29 5.69 4.13
N ARG A 314 12.72 5.11 3.08
CA ARG A 314 11.31 4.73 3.05
C ARG A 314 11.07 3.43 3.82
N PRO A 315 10.18 3.42 4.83
CA PRO A 315 9.93 2.24 5.66
C PRO A 315 9.31 1.09 4.87
N ARG A 316 9.64 -0.15 5.19
CA ARG A 316 9.11 -1.35 4.51
C ARG A 316 8.35 -2.21 5.50
N LYS A 317 7.13 -2.60 5.15
CA LYS A 317 6.31 -3.52 5.97
C LYS A 317 7.06 -4.81 6.30
N ARG A 318 7.78 -5.38 5.32
CA ARG A 318 8.59 -6.60 5.49
C ARG A 318 9.70 -6.51 6.54
N PHE A 319 10.04 -5.30 6.99
CA PHE A 319 11.04 -5.04 8.02
C PHE A 319 10.41 -4.43 9.27
N ASN A 320 9.15 -4.74 9.54
CA ASN A 320 8.38 -4.09 10.60
C ASN A 320 8.49 -2.55 10.56
N TYR A 321 8.33 -2.02 9.35
CA TYR A 321 8.42 -0.59 9.04
C TYR A 321 9.80 0.06 9.30
N GLU A 322 10.87 -0.71 9.43
CA GLU A 322 12.23 -0.16 9.27
C GLU A 322 12.54 0.22 7.83
N ASN A 323 13.48 1.14 7.66
CA ASN A 323 13.98 1.56 6.35
C ASN A 323 15.21 0.72 5.94
N PRO A 324 15.49 0.59 4.63
CA PRO A 324 16.64 -0.16 4.13
C PRO A 324 17.99 0.20 4.73
N ILE A 325 18.24 1.47 5.09
CA ILE A 325 19.50 1.90 5.71
C ILE A 325 19.66 1.23 7.07
N PHE A 326 18.62 1.28 7.90
CA PHE A 326 18.63 0.62 9.20
C PHE A 326 18.85 -0.89 9.08
N VAL A 327 18.15 -1.56 8.14
CA VAL A 327 18.31 -3.01 7.97
C VAL A 327 19.70 -3.38 7.48
N MET A 328 20.28 -2.60 6.56
CA MET A 328 21.66 -2.80 6.12
C MET A 328 22.65 -2.68 7.29
N ASP A 329 22.49 -1.66 8.12
CA ASP A 329 23.33 -1.45 9.30
C ASP A 329 23.26 -2.63 10.28
N GLN A 330 22.06 -3.15 10.54
CA GLN A 330 21.87 -4.34 11.37
C GLN A 330 22.55 -5.59 10.78
N LEU A 331 22.41 -5.84 9.47
CA LEU A 331 23.02 -6.99 8.83
C LEU A 331 24.56 -6.94 8.79
N LEU A 332 25.14 -5.74 8.72
CA LEU A 332 26.58 -5.56 8.63
C LEU A 332 27.26 -5.51 10.01
N PHE A 333 26.63 -4.89 11.00
CA PHE A 333 27.29 -4.55 12.26
C PHE A 333 26.60 -5.13 13.50
N ASN A 334 25.35 -5.59 13.41
CA ASN A 334 24.59 -6.14 14.55
C ASN A 334 23.76 -7.38 14.15
N PRO A 335 24.41 -8.49 13.74
CA PRO A 335 23.71 -9.63 13.11
C PRO A 335 22.80 -10.43 14.06
N GLU A 336 22.79 -10.16 15.36
CA GLU A 336 21.97 -10.90 16.35
C GLU A 336 20.48 -10.52 16.32
N VAL A 337 20.07 -9.47 15.60
CA VAL A 337 18.67 -9.03 15.56
C VAL A 337 17.92 -9.72 14.42
N ALA A 338 17.43 -10.93 14.68
CA ALA A 338 16.52 -11.62 13.77
C ALA A 338 15.18 -10.86 13.66
N PHE A 339 14.86 -10.34 12.48
CA PHE A 339 13.53 -9.78 12.20
C PHE A 339 12.51 -10.92 12.19
N MET A 340 11.79 -11.14 13.30
CA MET A 340 10.61 -12.02 13.31
C MET A 340 9.58 -11.47 12.32
N THR A 341 9.20 -12.31 11.35
CA THR A 341 8.35 -11.96 10.19
C THR A 341 6.87 -12.10 10.48
#